data_AF-A0A7L1VF48-F1
#
_entry.id   AF-A0A7L1VF48-F1
#
_cell.length_a   1.000
_cell.length_b   1.000
_cell.length_c   1.000
_cell.angle_alpha   90.00
_cell.angle_beta   90.00
_cell.angle_gamma   90.00
#
_symmetry.space_group_name_H-M   'P 1'
#
loop_
_entity.id
_entity.type
_entity.pdbx_description
1 polymer ?
#
loop_
_entity_poly.entity_id
_entity_poly.type
_entity_poly.pdbx_seq_one_letter_code
_entity_poly.pdbx_strand_id
1 'polypeptide(L)'
;TVRRFLEVHGETLEKVVFAVSDLEEATYQKLLPLYFPRSLEEEAQSLPYLPADIGNAEGEPVVPERQIRITEKPGVPDDASDEEGLEADLSFIGSHAFARMEGDVDKQRRLILQGQLSEAALQKQHQR
;
A
#
# COMPACT_ATOMS: atom_id res chain seq x y z
N THR A 1 -14.73 -6.34 9.84
CA THR A 1 -15.64 -6.41 11.02
C THR A 1 -16.63 -7.55 10.83
N VAL A 2 -17.39 -7.94 11.87
CA VAL A 2 -18.32 -9.10 11.80
C VAL A 2 -19.30 -9.00 10.63
N ARG A 3 -19.88 -7.83 10.37
CA ARG A 3 -20.81 -7.63 9.24
C ARG A 3 -20.19 -8.01 7.90
N ARG A 4 -19.04 -7.43 7.55
CA ARG A 4 -18.33 -7.68 6.28
C ARG A 4 -17.85 -9.12 6.16
N PHE A 5 -17.36 -9.68 7.27
CA PHE A 5 -16.97 -11.08 7.30
C PHE A 5 -18.15 -12.00 6.95
N LEU A 6 -19.35 -11.72 7.47
CA LEU A 6 -20.55 -12.48 7.17
C LEU A 6 -21.08 -12.27 5.74
N GLU A 7 -20.73 -11.17 5.06
CA GLU A 7 -21.07 -10.98 3.64
C GLU A 7 -20.32 -11.97 2.74
N VAL A 8 -19.07 -12.30 3.09
CA VAL A 8 -18.21 -13.18 2.29
C VAL A 8 -18.26 -14.63 2.76
N HIS A 9 -18.32 -14.85 4.08
CA HIS A 9 -18.15 -16.17 4.70
C HIS A 9 -19.36 -16.64 5.50
N GLY A 10 -20.47 -15.89 5.49
CA GLY A 10 -21.64 -16.14 6.34
C GLY A 10 -22.31 -17.50 6.11
N GLU A 11 -22.23 -18.05 4.89
CA GLU A 11 -22.82 -19.35 4.56
C GLU A 11 -22.22 -20.52 5.36
N THR A 12 -20.99 -20.37 5.86
CA THR A 12 -20.30 -21.41 6.63
C THR A 12 -20.64 -21.39 8.12
N LEU A 13 -21.34 -20.36 8.60
CA LEU A 13 -21.65 -20.15 10.01
C LEU A 13 -23.15 -20.18 10.24
N GLU A 14 -23.60 -20.95 11.23
CA GLU A 14 -25.02 -20.96 11.59
C GLU A 14 -25.44 -19.70 12.38
N LYS A 15 -24.61 -19.29 13.35
CA LYS A 15 -24.88 -18.14 14.23
C LYS A 15 -23.60 -17.49 14.73
N VAL A 16 -23.69 -16.18 14.96
CA VAL A 16 -22.72 -15.38 15.71
C VAL A 16 -23.43 -14.77 16.91
N VAL A 17 -22.85 -14.90 18.11
CA VAL A 17 -23.42 -14.37 19.36
C VAL A 17 -22.45 -13.35 19.94
N PHE A 18 -22.93 -12.13 20.15
CA PHE A 18 -22.19 -11.09 20.88
C PHE A 18 -22.48 -11.25 22.38
N ALA A 19 -21.54 -11.83 23.12
CA ALA A 19 -21.61 -11.89 24.59
C ALA A 19 -21.08 -10.58 25.17
N VAL A 20 -21.96 -9.77 25.75
CA VAL A 20 -21.68 -8.42 26.23
C VAL A 20 -22.05 -8.29 27.71
N SER A 21 -21.37 -7.38 28.41
CA SER A 21 -21.75 -7.02 29.78
C SER A 21 -22.91 -6.01 29.79
N ASP A 22 -23.55 -5.83 30.95
CA ASP A 22 -24.61 -4.82 31.16
C ASP A 22 -24.16 -3.40 30.78
N LEU A 23 -22.86 -3.10 30.91
CA LEU A 23 -22.28 -1.82 30.53
C LEU A 23 -22.31 -1.59 29.01
N GLU A 24 -22.08 -2.64 28.24
CA GLU A 24 -21.92 -2.58 26.78
C GLU A 24 -23.25 -2.81 26.05
N GLU A 25 -24.19 -3.51 26.68
CA GLU A 25 -25.46 -3.92 26.08
C GLU A 25 -26.18 -2.76 25.40
N ALA A 26 -26.34 -1.63 26.09
CA ALA A 26 -27.00 -0.45 25.54
C ALA A 26 -26.32 0.09 24.27
N THR A 27 -24.99 -0.01 24.19
CA THR A 27 -24.23 0.40 23.01
C THR A 27 -24.49 -0.55 21.84
N TYR A 28 -24.47 -1.86 22.09
CA TYR A 28 -24.75 -2.85 21.05
C TYR A 28 -26.20 -2.76 20.57
N GLN A 29 -27.18 -2.61 21.45
CA GLN A 29 -28.59 -2.44 21.07
C GLN A 29 -28.79 -1.22 20.15
N LYS A 30 -28.04 -0.13 20.37
CA LYS A 30 -28.10 1.06 19.53
C LYS A 30 -27.37 0.89 18.19
N LEU A 31 -26.24 0.19 18.17
CA LEU A 31 -25.40 0.04 16.96
C LEU A 31 -25.83 -1.14 16.07
N LEU A 32 -26.47 -2.18 16.60
CA LEU A 32 -26.87 -3.34 15.80
C LEU A 32 -27.78 -2.98 14.61
N PRO A 33 -28.82 -2.14 14.76
CA PRO A 33 -29.64 -1.68 13.63
C PRO A 33 -28.84 -0.99 12.51
N LEU A 34 -27.77 -0.28 12.87
CA LEU A 34 -26.92 0.45 11.90
C LEU A 34 -26.17 -0.52 10.98
N TYR A 35 -25.71 -1.65 11.50
CA TYR A 35 -24.91 -2.64 10.75
C TYR A 35 -25.71 -3.85 10.27
N PHE A 36 -26.81 -4.17 10.94
CA PHE A 36 -27.69 -5.31 10.69
C PHE A 36 -29.15 -4.85 10.66
N PRO A 37 -29.54 -4.02 9.68
CA PRO A 37 -30.89 -3.49 9.59
C PRO A 37 -31.92 -4.60 9.44
N ARG A 38 -33.04 -4.48 10.16
CA ARG A 38 -34.13 -5.48 10.17
C ARG A 38 -35.18 -5.26 9.10
N SER A 39 -35.20 -4.07 8.49
CA SER A 39 -36.13 -3.67 7.43
C SER A 39 -35.45 -2.73 6.44
N LEU A 40 -36.02 -2.59 5.24
CA LEU A 40 -35.52 -1.66 4.22
C LEU A 40 -35.62 -0.19 4.68
N GLU A 41 -36.59 0.13 5.51
CA GLU A 41 -36.72 1.47 6.11
C GLU A 41 -35.57 1.74 7.08
N GLU A 42 -35.24 0.76 7.94
CA GLU A 42 -34.12 0.84 8.87
C GLU A 42 -32.78 0.96 8.13
N GLU A 43 -32.62 0.24 7.01
CA GLU A 43 -31.46 0.35 6.13
C GLU A 43 -31.31 1.75 5.53
N ALA A 44 -32.38 2.30 4.95
CA ALA A 44 -32.37 3.63 4.35
C ALA A 44 -32.05 4.73 5.37
N GLN A 45 -32.55 4.59 6.60
CA GLN A 45 -32.24 5.50 7.72
C GLN A 45 -30.80 5.33 8.23
N SER A 46 -30.25 4.12 8.19
CA SER A 46 -28.92 3.78 8.72
C SER A 46 -27.79 4.19 7.79
N LEU A 47 -28.01 4.10 6.48
CA LEU A 47 -27.03 4.38 5.42
C LEU A 47 -26.23 5.69 5.61
N PRO A 48 -26.84 6.86 5.93
CA PRO A 48 -26.09 8.11 6.12
C PRO A 48 -25.22 8.15 7.39
N TYR A 49 -25.42 7.22 8.33
CA TYR A 49 -24.66 7.16 9.60
C TYR A 49 -23.51 6.15 9.55
N LEU A 50 -23.35 5.42 8.44
CA LEU A 50 -22.22 4.53 8.27
C LEU A 50 -20.92 5.31 8.10
N PRO A 51 -19.78 4.76 8.57
CA PRO A 51 -18.48 5.36 8.33
C PRO A 51 -18.21 5.54 6.83
N ALA A 52 -17.66 6.69 6.44
CA ALA A 52 -17.32 6.99 5.04
C ALA A 52 -16.20 6.09 4.49
N ASP A 53 -15.28 5.65 5.36
CA ASP A 53 -14.21 4.73 5.03
C ASP A 53 -14.37 3.45 5.86
N ILE A 54 -14.47 2.33 5.15
CA ILE A 54 -14.60 0.98 5.72
C ILE A 54 -13.43 0.07 5.31
N GLY A 55 -12.38 0.63 4.68
CA GLY A 55 -11.24 -0.12 4.18
C GLY A 55 -11.49 -0.82 2.83
N ASN A 56 -10.56 -1.67 2.42
CA ASN A 56 -10.61 -2.44 1.16
C ASN A 56 -11.69 -3.54 1.20
N ALA A 57 -11.77 -4.40 0.18
CA ALA A 57 -12.73 -5.51 0.11
C ALA A 57 -12.74 -6.42 1.36
N GLU A 58 -11.58 -6.59 2.00
CA GLU A 58 -11.38 -7.39 3.21
C GLU A 58 -11.56 -6.60 4.52
N GLY A 59 -11.81 -5.29 4.42
CA GLY A 59 -11.95 -4.38 5.57
C GLY A 59 -10.62 -3.97 6.21
N GLU A 60 -9.51 -4.12 5.49
CA GLU A 60 -8.21 -3.60 5.93
C GLU A 60 -8.09 -2.09 5.63
N PRO A 61 -7.38 -1.32 6.47
CA PRO A 61 -7.15 0.11 6.21
C PRO A 61 -6.43 0.34 4.88
N VAL A 62 -6.99 1.23 4.06
CA VAL A 62 -6.35 1.66 2.81
C VAL A 62 -5.57 2.94 3.09
N VAL A 63 -4.26 2.92 2.81
CA VAL A 63 -3.38 4.09 2.94
C VAL A 63 -2.96 4.51 1.53
N PRO A 64 -3.64 5.50 0.91
CA PRO A 64 -3.38 5.90 -0.48
C PRO A 64 -1.92 6.28 -0.73
N GLU A 65 -1.25 6.88 0.26
CA GLU A 65 0.15 7.29 0.19
C GLU A 65 1.11 6.10 0.02
N ARG A 66 0.67 4.88 0.35
CA ARG A 66 1.44 3.64 0.21
C ARG A 66 1.11 2.86 -1.07
N GLN A 67 0.16 3.34 -1.88
CA GLN A 67 -0.19 2.64 -3.12
C GLN A 67 0.97 2.76 -4.13
N ILE A 68 1.36 1.62 -4.70
CA ILE A 68 2.34 1.59 -5.78
C ILE A 68 1.66 2.15 -7.03
N ARG A 69 2.17 3.27 -7.54
CA ARG A 69 1.75 3.83 -8.82
C ARG A 69 2.49 3.11 -9.93
N ILE A 70 1.78 2.29 -10.70
CA ILE A 70 2.35 1.60 -11.87
C ILE A 70 1.94 2.42 -13.10
N THR A 71 2.90 3.13 -13.70
CA THR A 71 2.71 3.80 -15.00
C THR A 71 3.30 2.92 -16.11
N GLU A 72 2.71 2.97 -17.31
CA GLU A 72 3.21 2.18 -18.45
C GLU A 72 4.64 2.55 -18.86
N LYS A 73 5.01 3.82 -18.66
CA LYS A 73 6.34 4.35 -18.94
C LYS A 73 6.86 5.14 -17.73
N PRO A 74 7.99 4.74 -17.12
CA PRO A 74 8.63 5.53 -16.10
C PRO A 74 9.04 6.90 -16.67
N GLY A 75 8.67 7.98 -15.97
CA GLY A 75 9.12 9.34 -16.31
C GLY A 75 8.27 10.12 -17.31
N VAL A 76 7.12 9.59 -17.75
CA VAL A 76 6.10 10.38 -18.46
C VAL A 76 5.08 10.83 -17.42
N PRO A 77 4.83 12.14 -17.23
CA PRO A 77 3.76 12.60 -16.36
C PRO A 77 2.42 12.11 -16.93
N ASP A 78 1.61 11.46 -16.10
CA ASP A 78 0.24 11.14 -16.47
C ASP A 78 -0.57 12.44 -16.44
N ASP A 79 -1.18 12.83 -17.57
CA ASP A 79 -2.04 14.03 -17.70
C ASP A 79 -3.26 14.05 -16.73
N ALA A 80 -3.43 13.02 -15.90
CA ALA A 80 -4.56 12.81 -14.99
C ALA A 80 -4.18 12.78 -13.51
N SER A 81 -2.90 12.97 -13.12
CA SER A 81 -2.54 13.07 -11.71
C SER A 81 -2.52 14.53 -11.25
N ASP A 82 -3.28 14.85 -10.19
CA ASP A 82 -3.17 16.12 -9.46
C ASP A 82 -1.75 16.24 -8.86
N GLU A 83 -0.84 16.85 -9.62
CA GLU A 83 0.59 17.00 -9.33
C GLU A 83 0.89 18.17 -8.37
N GLU A 84 0.09 18.41 -7.33
CA GLU A 84 0.39 19.53 -6.42
C GLU A 84 1.53 19.21 -5.41
N GLY A 85 1.98 17.95 -5.33
CA GLY A 85 2.92 17.49 -4.29
C GLY A 85 4.29 16.95 -4.75
N LEU A 86 4.51 16.71 -6.05
CA LEU A 86 5.70 15.99 -6.54
C LEU A 86 6.78 16.90 -7.15
N GLU A 87 6.43 18.05 -7.70
CA GLU A 87 7.42 18.96 -8.33
C GLU A 87 8.48 19.46 -7.33
N ALA A 88 8.10 19.65 -6.06
CA ALA A 88 9.00 20.17 -5.05
C ALA A 88 10.14 19.20 -4.69
N ASP A 89 9.89 17.88 -4.73
CA ASP A 89 10.79 16.87 -4.17
C ASP A 89 11.87 16.39 -5.16
N LEU A 90 11.65 16.59 -6.47
CA LEU A 90 12.62 16.24 -7.51
C LEU A 90 13.81 17.22 -7.57
N SER A 91 13.62 18.46 -7.10
CA SER A 91 14.65 19.50 -7.10
C SER A 91 15.86 19.18 -6.21
N PHE A 92 15.70 18.26 -5.25
CA PHE A 92 16.73 17.91 -4.28
C PHE A 92 17.53 16.64 -4.67
N ILE A 93 17.02 15.85 -5.61
CA ILE A 93 17.64 14.59 -6.06
C ILE A 93 18.94 14.91 -6.80
N GLY A 94 20.07 14.45 -6.26
CA GLY A 94 21.42 14.71 -6.83
C GLY A 94 22.30 15.64 -6.00
N SER A 95 21.73 16.37 -5.04
CA SER A 95 22.48 17.32 -4.20
C SER A 95 23.26 16.66 -3.05
N HIS A 96 22.82 15.48 -2.59
CA HIS A 96 23.41 14.80 -1.46
C HIS A 96 24.65 13.98 -1.86
N ALA A 97 25.60 13.84 -0.92
CA ALA A 97 26.81 13.03 -1.09
C ALA A 97 26.54 11.56 -1.51
N PHE A 98 25.36 10.99 -1.21
CA PHE A 98 24.99 9.63 -1.63
C PHE A 98 24.62 9.55 -3.12
N ALA A 99 24.22 10.66 -3.73
CA ALA A 99 23.84 10.72 -5.14
C ALA A 99 25.04 10.96 -6.06
N ARG A 100 26.21 11.26 -5.48
CA ARG A 100 27.47 11.32 -6.22
C ARG A 100 27.96 9.89 -6.44
N MET A 101 27.91 9.44 -7.69
CA MET A 101 28.53 8.18 -8.10
C MET A 101 30.06 8.32 -7.89
N GLU A 102 30.59 7.70 -6.84
CA GLU A 102 32.02 7.69 -6.55
C GLU A 102 32.74 6.76 -7.54
N GLY A 103 33.09 7.32 -8.70
CA GLY A 103 33.80 6.61 -9.77
C GLY A 103 32.88 5.84 -10.73
N ASP A 104 33.34 5.69 -11.96
CA ASP A 104 32.64 4.93 -13.00
C ASP A 104 33.04 3.45 -12.86
N VAL A 105 32.27 2.71 -12.07
CA VAL A 105 32.41 1.24 -11.86
C VAL A 105 32.38 0.47 -13.18
N ASP A 106 31.75 1.03 -14.22
CA ASP A 106 31.62 0.40 -15.54
C ASP A 106 32.85 0.62 -16.43
N LYS A 107 33.79 1.50 -16.08
CA LYS A 107 35.06 1.64 -16.83
C LYS A 107 35.88 0.37 -16.77
N GLN A 108 36.09 -0.18 -15.57
CA GLN A 108 36.84 -1.43 -15.41
C GLN A 108 36.13 -2.59 -16.10
N ARG A 109 34.80 -2.64 -16.02
CA ARG A 109 33.99 -3.66 -16.68
C ARG A 109 34.08 -3.58 -18.20
N ARG A 110 34.07 -2.38 -18.78
CA ARG A 110 34.29 -2.15 -20.22
C ARG A 110 35.68 -2.58 -20.68
N LEU A 111 36.73 -2.26 -19.92
CA LEU A 111 38.11 -2.65 -20.27
C LEU A 111 38.28 -4.18 -20.28
N ILE A 112 37.70 -4.86 -19.30
CA ILE A 112 37.68 -6.33 -19.25
C ILE A 112 36.92 -6.91 -20.45
N LEU A 113 35.74 -6.36 -20.78
CA LEU A 113 34.96 -6.77 -21.96
C LEU A 113 35.67 -6.49 -23.29
N GLN A 114 36.51 -5.46 -23.35
CA GLN A 114 37.37 -5.15 -24.50
C GLN A 114 38.67 -5.99 -24.52
N GLY A 115 38.82 -6.97 -23.62
CA GLY A 115 39.97 -7.87 -23.57
C GLY A 115 41.25 -7.23 -23.03
N GLN A 116 41.17 -6.01 -22.50
CA GLN A 116 42.29 -5.31 -21.89
C GLN A 116 42.30 -5.64 -20.39
N LEU A 117 42.85 -6.80 -20.04
CA LEU A 117 43.07 -7.18 -18.65
C LEU A 117 44.19 -6.32 -18.06
N SER A 118 43.90 -5.59 -16.98
CA SER A 118 44.95 -4.90 -16.21
C SER A 118 45.81 -5.93 -15.47
N GLU A 119 47.11 -5.63 -15.30
CA GLU A 119 48.05 -6.52 -14.59
C GLU A 119 47.59 -6.88 -13.16
N ALA A 120 46.86 -5.96 -12.51
CA ALA A 120 46.25 -6.19 -11.19
C ALA A 120 45.15 -7.27 -11.20
N ALA A 121 44.42 -7.43 -12.31
CA ALA A 121 43.41 -8.48 -12.47
C ALA A 121 44.05 -9.86 -12.67
N LEU A 122 45.19 -9.92 -13.38
CA LEU A 122 45.99 -11.14 -13.57
C LEU A 122 46.61 -11.64 -12.25
N GLN A 123 47.07 -10.72 -11.39
CA GLN A 123 47.64 -11.08 -10.08
C GLN A 123 46.60 -11.68 -9.13
N LYS A 124 45.34 -11.21 -9.13
CA LYS A 124 44.28 -11.77 -8.29
C LYS A 124 43.83 -13.17 -8.73
N GLN A 125 43.97 -13.51 -10.02
CA GLN A 125 43.64 -14.84 -10.51
C GLN A 125 44.63 -15.92 -10.04
N HIS A 126 45.89 -15.56 -9.79
CA HIS A 126 46.95 -16.47 -9.33
C HIS A 126 46.96 -16.73 -7.81
N GLN A 127 46.06 -16.12 -7.04
CA GLN A 127 45.96 -16.30 -5.59
C GLN A 127 44.82 -17.22 -5.13
N ARG A 128 44.20 -17.98 -6.04
CA ARG A 128 43.30 -19.09 -5.70
C ARG A 128 44.01 -20.42 -5.85
#